data_AF-A0A847N214-F1
#
_entry.id   AF-A0A847N214-F1
#
_cell.length_a   1.000
_cell.length_b   1.000
_cell.length_c   1.000
_cell.angle_alpha   90.00
_cell.angle_beta   90.00
_cell.angle_gamma   90.00
#
_symmetry.space_group_name_H-M   'P 1'
#
loop_
_entity.id
_entity.type
_entity.pdbx_description
1 polymer ?
#
loop_
_entity_poly.entity_id
_entity_poly.type
_entity_poly.pdbx_seq_one_letter_code
_entity_poly.pdbx_strand_id
1 'polypeptide(L)'
;MGVVASIPNILSLSRIVLAFALFFISTYPVLLFSLVVLCGITDVLDGYLARRFHCESNLGARLDSLGDLVYYSALTLYVIRYQMPLIQPYLGGIFAIFVIKTLTLVVSKLRNGRIYSLHTYGNKLTGVMVVVSICLILLTGTGLFVALLVIVGLLSALEELLIMSIFKEPDTNTRSIFQRRPAD
;
A
#
# COMPACT_ATOMS: atom_id res chain seq x y z
N MET A 1 12.61 -28.81 12.78
CA MET A 1 11.75 -27.81 12.10
C MET A 1 11.91 -26.39 12.69
N GLY A 2 13.10 -25.99 13.18
CA GLY A 2 13.19 -24.95 14.23
C GLY A 2 13.92 -23.63 13.92
N VAL A 3 14.39 -23.38 12.68
CA VAL A 3 15.11 -22.12 12.37
C VAL A 3 14.64 -21.50 11.05
N VAL A 4 14.46 -22.30 10.01
CA VAL A 4 14.05 -21.82 8.67
C VAL A 4 12.66 -21.18 8.67
N ALA A 5 11.73 -21.70 9.46
CA ALA A 5 10.38 -21.15 9.61
C ALA A 5 10.33 -19.82 10.39
N SER A 6 11.39 -19.49 11.14
CA SER A 6 11.46 -18.25 11.94
C SER A 6 12.12 -17.11 11.17
N ILE A 7 12.79 -17.37 10.04
CA ILE A 7 13.46 -16.35 9.23
C ILE A 7 12.48 -15.28 8.74
N PRO A 8 11.30 -15.62 8.17
CA PRO A 8 10.32 -14.60 7.77
C PRO A 8 9.86 -13.74 8.95
N ASN A 9 9.61 -14.35 10.11
CA ASN A 9 9.16 -13.62 11.30
C ASN A 9 10.23 -12.65 11.84
N ILE A 10 11.51 -13.04 11.79
CA ILE A 10 12.63 -12.16 12.19
C ILE A 10 12.75 -10.99 11.22
N LEU A 11 12.57 -11.23 9.92
CA LEU A 11 12.58 -10.17 8.90
C LEU A 11 11.42 -9.18 9.12
N SER A 12 10.19 -9.66 9.33
CA SER A 12 9.05 -8.78 9.61
C SER A 12 9.23 -8.01 10.93
N LEU A 13 9.81 -8.63 11.98
CA LEU A 13 10.13 -7.94 13.22
C LEU A 13 11.21 -6.86 13.02
N SER A 14 12.24 -7.16 12.24
CA SER A 14 13.27 -6.18 11.89
C SER A 14 12.69 -4.98 11.15
N ARG A 15 11.70 -5.22 10.27
CA ARG A 15 10.97 -4.16 9.54
C ARG A 15 10.23 -3.24 10.51
N ILE A 16 9.58 -3.77 11.53
CA ILE A 16 8.90 -2.94 12.56
C ILE A 16 9.92 -2.04 13.26
N VAL A 17 11.08 -2.57 13.65
CA VAL A 17 12.15 -1.78 14.30
C VAL A 17 12.70 -0.70 13.37
N LEU A 18 12.96 -1.05 12.11
CA LEU A 18 13.44 -0.11 11.09
C LEU A 18 12.39 0.97 10.78
N ALA A 19 11.13 0.59 10.64
CA ALA A 19 10.02 1.50 10.41
C ALA A 19 9.80 2.44 11.59
N PHE A 20 9.99 1.97 12.82
CA PHE A 20 9.95 2.82 14.01
C PHE A 20 11.14 3.80 14.04
N ALA A 21 12.32 3.38 13.60
CA ALA A 21 13.49 4.26 13.48
C ALA A 21 13.27 5.41 12.48
N LEU A 22 12.42 5.23 11.45
CA LEU A 22 12.08 6.28 10.49
C LEU A 22 11.49 7.54 11.16
N PHE A 23 10.79 7.40 12.29
CA PHE A 23 10.25 8.56 13.03
C PHE A 23 11.35 9.50 13.54
N PHE A 24 12.46 8.93 14.00
CA PHE A 24 13.55 9.68 14.63
C PHE A 24 14.58 10.20 13.62
N ILE A 25 14.61 9.62 12.41
CA ILE A 25 15.62 9.90 11.38
C ILE A 25 15.08 10.87 10.30
N SER A 26 13.90 11.43 10.53
CA SER A 26 13.19 12.32 9.59
C SER A 26 13.97 13.57 9.16
N THR A 27 15.03 13.95 9.87
CA THR A 27 15.95 15.04 9.51
C THR A 27 17.07 14.65 8.52
N TYR A 28 17.28 13.36 8.22
CA TYR A 28 18.34 12.87 7.33
C TYR A 28 17.76 12.21 6.08
N PRO A 29 17.51 12.96 4.98
CA PRO A 29 16.77 12.45 3.81
C PRO A 29 17.46 11.27 3.12
N VAL A 30 18.80 11.26 3.05
CA VAL A 30 19.56 10.15 2.45
C VAL A 30 19.43 8.86 3.27
N LEU A 31 19.55 8.97 4.60
CA LEU A 31 19.41 7.82 5.49
C LEU A 31 17.96 7.30 5.49
N LEU A 32 16.99 8.21 5.46
CA LEU A 32 15.58 7.88 5.32
C LEU A 32 15.30 7.15 4.01
N PHE A 33 15.84 7.62 2.89
CA PHE A 33 15.76 6.93 1.60
C PHE A 33 16.31 5.50 1.67
N SER A 34 17.52 5.32 2.23
CA SER A 34 18.13 4.00 2.37
C SER A 34 17.27 3.05 3.22
N LEU A 35 16.68 3.54 4.31
CA LEU A 35 15.81 2.74 5.18
C LEU A 35 14.48 2.38 4.50
N VAL A 36 13.89 3.32 3.75
CA VAL A 36 12.67 3.09 2.96
C VAL A 36 12.90 1.97 1.93
N VAL A 37 14.00 2.05 1.19
CA VAL A 37 14.39 1.01 0.23
C VAL A 37 14.65 -0.32 0.93
N LEU A 38 15.37 -0.32 2.05
CA LEU A 38 15.68 -1.54 2.80
C LEU A 38 14.41 -2.22 3.34
N CYS A 39 13.45 -1.46 3.87
CA CYS A 39 12.16 -1.97 4.33
C CYS A 39 11.38 -2.63 3.19
N GLY A 40 11.31 -1.95 2.03
CA GLY A 40 10.63 -2.50 0.85
C GLY A 40 11.28 -3.78 0.31
N ILE A 41 12.61 -3.86 0.32
CA ILE A 41 13.31 -5.10 -0.07
C ILE A 41 13.03 -6.22 0.93
N THR A 42 13.03 -5.91 2.23
CA THR A 42 12.80 -6.89 3.31
C THR A 42 11.40 -7.51 3.23
N ASP A 43 10.38 -6.71 2.89
CA ASP A 43 8.99 -7.15 2.66
C ASP A 43 8.84 -8.09 1.46
N VAL A 44 9.51 -7.79 0.35
CA VAL A 44 9.48 -8.70 -0.81
C VAL A 44 10.19 -10.01 -0.48
N LEU A 45 11.29 -9.95 0.28
CA LEU A 45 12.07 -11.11 0.65
C LEU A 45 11.37 -12.02 1.64
N ASP A 46 10.75 -11.51 2.71
CA ASP A 46 10.08 -12.37 3.68
C ASP A 46 8.81 -13.02 3.11
N GLY A 47 8.03 -12.30 2.30
CA GLY A 47 6.91 -12.85 1.55
C GLY A 47 7.35 -13.92 0.54
N TYR A 48 8.46 -13.72 -0.16
CA TYR A 48 9.02 -14.71 -1.07
C TYR A 48 9.51 -15.97 -0.33
N LEU A 49 10.23 -15.80 0.78
CA LEU A 49 10.75 -16.91 1.58
C LEU A 49 9.62 -17.70 2.24
N ALA A 50 8.60 -17.03 2.78
CA ALA A 50 7.45 -17.69 3.39
C ALA A 50 6.73 -18.60 2.40
N ARG A 51 6.50 -18.13 1.17
CA ARG A 51 5.88 -18.93 0.09
C ARG A 51 6.77 -20.07 -0.38
N ARG A 52 8.07 -19.81 -0.56
CA ARG A 52 9.03 -20.82 -1.06
C ARG A 52 9.23 -21.97 -0.07
N PHE A 53 9.18 -21.68 1.23
CA PHE A 53 9.35 -22.68 2.28
C PHE A 53 8.02 -23.20 2.85
N HIS A 54 6.88 -22.80 2.29
CA HIS A 54 5.54 -23.13 2.82
C HIS A 54 5.41 -22.87 4.33
N CYS A 55 6.06 -21.80 4.80
CA CYS A 55 6.14 -21.40 6.20
C CYS A 55 5.25 -20.18 6.50
N GLU A 56 4.11 -20.09 5.81
CA GLU A 56 3.12 -19.04 6.05
C GLU A 56 2.48 -19.27 7.43
N SER A 57 2.53 -18.27 8.30
CA SER A 57 1.99 -18.37 9.65
C SER A 57 1.08 -17.19 9.99
N ASN A 58 0.05 -17.44 10.80
CA ASN A 58 -0.87 -16.40 11.27
C ASN A 58 -0.13 -15.30 12.08
N LEU A 59 0.94 -15.68 12.79
CA LEU A 59 1.77 -14.72 13.52
C LEU A 59 2.57 -13.84 12.57
N GLY A 60 3.22 -14.43 11.56
CA GLY A 60 3.95 -13.69 10.52
C GLY A 60 3.04 -12.70 9.78
N ALA A 61 1.86 -13.14 9.35
CA ALA A 61 0.89 -12.27 8.67
C ALA A 61 0.43 -11.06 9.52
N ARG A 62 0.29 -11.25 10.85
CA ARG A 62 -0.04 -10.15 11.77
C ARG A 62 1.14 -9.19 11.95
N LEU A 63 2.36 -9.71 12.07
CA LEU A 63 3.57 -8.90 12.19
C LEU A 63 3.83 -8.10 10.92
N ASP A 64 3.62 -8.70 9.75
CA ASP A 64 3.68 -8.08 8.43
C ASP A 64 2.72 -6.88 8.35
N SER A 65 1.44 -7.12 8.68
CA SER A 65 0.41 -6.07 8.72
C SER A 65 0.75 -4.92 9.68
N LEU A 66 1.35 -5.23 10.84
CA LEU A 66 1.80 -4.22 11.81
C LEU A 66 3.02 -3.45 11.27
N GLY A 67 3.98 -4.14 10.67
CA GLY A 67 5.16 -3.53 10.03
C GLY A 67 4.76 -2.56 8.95
N ASP A 68 3.83 -2.95 8.08
CA ASP A 68 3.28 -2.09 7.04
C ASP A 68 2.57 -0.87 7.60
N LEU A 69 1.75 -1.04 8.64
CA LEU A 69 1.08 0.08 9.30
C LEU A 69 2.09 1.09 9.84
N VAL A 70 3.11 0.63 10.57
CA VAL A 70 4.16 1.50 11.12
C VAL A 70 4.93 2.18 9.99
N TYR A 71 5.32 1.44 8.96
CA TYR A 71 6.06 1.94 7.81
C TYR A 71 5.31 3.03 7.05
N TYR A 72 4.06 2.76 6.64
CA TYR A 72 3.23 3.74 5.93
C TYR A 72 2.89 4.93 6.81
N SER A 73 2.69 4.75 8.13
CA SER A 73 2.44 5.86 9.05
C SER A 73 3.67 6.78 9.18
N ALA A 74 4.87 6.23 9.28
CA ALA A 74 6.11 7.00 9.34
C ALA A 74 6.35 7.79 8.06
N LEU A 75 6.15 7.15 6.90
CA LEU A 75 6.21 7.81 5.59
C LEU A 75 5.21 8.95 5.47
N THR A 76 3.95 8.71 5.85
CA THR A 76 2.89 9.73 5.81
C THR A 76 3.24 10.93 6.69
N LEU A 77 3.74 10.68 7.89
CA LEU A 77 4.14 11.73 8.83
C LEU A 77 5.34 12.54 8.31
N TYR A 78 6.35 11.88 7.73
CA TYR A 78 7.47 12.57 7.07
C TYR A 78 6.97 13.51 5.97
N VAL A 79 6.10 12.99 5.11
CA VAL A 79 5.54 13.72 3.99
C VAL A 79 4.73 14.95 4.46
N ILE A 80 3.87 14.78 5.46
CA ILE A 80 3.08 15.87 6.05
C ILE A 80 4.00 16.92 6.70
N ARG A 81 5.06 16.50 7.38
CA ARG A 81 5.91 17.41 8.16
C ARG A 81 6.88 18.21 7.30
N TYR A 82 7.48 17.58 6.28
CA TYR A 82 8.60 18.14 5.53
C TYR A 82 8.28 18.45 4.06
N GLN A 83 7.26 17.81 3.49
CA GLN A 83 6.96 17.88 2.04
C GLN A 83 5.57 18.45 1.76
N MET A 84 4.93 19.08 2.75
CA MET A 84 3.59 19.69 2.62
C MET A 84 3.48 20.66 1.43
N PRO A 85 4.46 21.56 1.15
CA PRO A 85 4.35 22.48 0.02
C PRO A 85 4.24 21.78 -1.33
N LEU A 86 4.85 20.60 -1.49
CA LEU A 86 4.78 19.81 -2.73
C LEU A 86 3.43 19.11 -2.92
N ILE A 87 2.70 18.86 -1.82
CA ILE A 87 1.46 18.09 -1.83
C ILE A 87 0.23 18.98 -1.74
N GLN A 88 0.38 20.19 -1.20
CA GLN A 88 -0.71 21.16 -1.03
C GLN A 88 -1.58 21.34 -2.30
N PRO A 89 -1.02 21.44 -3.53
CA PRO A 89 -1.84 21.56 -4.75
C PRO A 89 -2.69 20.31 -5.05
N TYR A 90 -2.26 19.15 -4.57
CA TYR A 90 -2.85 17.85 -4.87
C TYR A 90 -3.79 17.33 -3.77
N LEU A 91 -3.89 18.04 -2.63
CA LEU A 91 -4.75 17.65 -1.50
C LEU A 91 -6.21 17.44 -1.91
N GLY A 92 -6.74 18.25 -2.82
CA GLY A 92 -8.10 18.07 -3.34
C GLY A 92 -8.29 16.73 -4.04
N GLY A 93 -7.31 16.30 -4.84
CA GLY A 93 -7.34 15.00 -5.51
C GLY A 93 -7.17 13.84 -4.54
N ILE A 94 -6.29 13.96 -3.55
CA ILE A 94 -6.12 12.97 -2.48
C ILE A 94 -7.42 12.81 -1.68
N PHE A 95 -8.07 13.92 -1.33
CA PHE A 95 -9.36 13.90 -0.64
C PHE A 95 -10.45 13.26 -1.51
N ALA A 96 -10.49 13.56 -2.81
CA ALA A 96 -11.42 12.92 -3.73
C ALA A 96 -11.21 11.40 -3.81
N ILE A 97 -9.97 10.91 -3.86
CA ILE A 97 -9.66 9.47 -3.79
C ILE A 97 -10.21 8.86 -2.51
N PHE A 98 -9.98 9.51 -1.36
CA PHE A 98 -10.47 9.05 -0.06
C PHE A 98 -12.00 8.97 -0.02
N VAL A 99 -12.69 9.99 -0.53
CA VAL A 99 -14.15 10.02 -0.62
C VAL A 99 -14.66 8.90 -1.52
N ILE A 100 -14.10 8.74 -2.72
CA ILE A 100 -14.50 7.69 -3.67
C ILE A 100 -14.32 6.31 -3.03
N LYS A 101 -13.16 6.02 -2.42
CA LYS A 101 -12.92 4.73 -1.75
C LYS A 101 -13.88 4.49 -0.58
N THR A 102 -14.17 5.52 0.21
CA THR A 102 -15.13 5.40 1.31
C THR A 102 -16.54 5.11 0.78
N LEU A 103 -16.96 5.80 -0.28
CA LEU A 103 -18.23 5.54 -0.96
C LEU A 103 -18.28 4.13 -1.52
N THR A 104 -17.21 3.64 -2.14
CA THR A 104 -17.09 2.27 -2.64
C THR A 104 -17.33 1.25 -1.51
N LEU A 105 -16.71 1.44 -0.33
CA LEU A 105 -16.93 0.57 0.83
C LEU A 105 -18.37 0.63 1.37
N VAL A 106 -18.98 1.82 1.40
CA VAL A 106 -20.37 2.02 1.82
C VAL A 106 -21.33 1.32 0.85
N VAL A 107 -21.13 1.51 -0.46
CA VAL A 107 -21.91 0.85 -1.51
C VAL A 107 -21.76 -0.68 -1.42
N SER A 108 -20.54 -1.17 -1.19
CA SER A 108 -20.25 -2.59 -0.94
C SER A 108 -21.11 -3.15 0.19
N LYS A 109 -21.11 -2.45 1.34
CA LYS A 109 -21.82 -2.87 2.54
C LYS A 109 -23.34 -2.83 2.36
N LEU A 110 -23.88 -1.78 1.75
CA LEU A 110 -25.32 -1.62 1.54
C LEU A 110 -25.88 -2.59 0.51
N ARG A 111 -25.13 -2.87 -0.56
CA ARG A 111 -25.61 -3.67 -1.68
C ARG A 111 -25.34 -5.17 -1.50
N ASN A 112 -24.15 -5.53 -1.03
CA ASN A 112 -23.68 -6.92 -1.01
C ASN A 112 -23.64 -7.50 0.41
N GLY A 113 -24.02 -6.72 1.43
CA GLY A 113 -24.09 -7.14 2.83
C GLY A 113 -22.76 -7.47 3.49
N ARG A 114 -21.64 -7.31 2.78
CA ARG A 114 -20.27 -7.58 3.24
C ARG A 114 -19.31 -6.53 2.68
N ILE A 115 -18.25 -6.26 3.44
CA ILE A 115 -17.16 -5.40 3.00
C ILE A 115 -16.22 -6.24 2.15
N TYR A 116 -16.17 -5.97 0.85
CA TYR A 116 -15.21 -6.60 -0.05
C TYR A 116 -13.98 -5.69 -0.19
N SER A 117 -12.79 -6.24 0.07
CA SER A 117 -11.53 -5.58 -0.24
C SER A 117 -11.05 -6.05 -1.63
N LEU A 118 -11.37 -5.27 -2.66
CA LEU A 118 -10.98 -5.59 -4.03
C LEU A 118 -9.50 -5.24 -4.25
N HIS A 119 -8.68 -6.27 -4.42
CA HIS A 119 -7.27 -6.14 -4.75
C HIS A 119 -7.08 -6.03 -6.27
N THR A 120 -7.65 -4.98 -6.86
CA THR A 120 -7.52 -4.69 -8.29
C THR A 120 -6.06 -4.43 -8.68
N TYR A 121 -5.69 -4.68 -9.94
CA TYR A 121 -4.36 -4.29 -10.45
C TYR A 121 -4.09 -2.79 -10.28
N GLY A 122 -5.13 -1.94 -10.35
CA GLY A 122 -5.02 -0.50 -10.06
C GLY A 122 -4.56 -0.21 -8.62
N ASN A 123 -5.10 -0.92 -7.62
CA ASN A 123 -4.67 -0.77 -6.22
C ASN A 123 -3.23 -1.23 -6.00
N LYS A 124 -2.76 -2.26 -6.71
CA LYS A 124 -1.35 -2.68 -6.68
C LYS A 124 -0.44 -1.63 -7.32
N LEU A 125 -0.82 -1.12 -8.50
CA LEU A 125 -0.05 -0.11 -9.21
C LEU A 125 0.07 1.18 -8.38
N THR A 126 -1.03 1.65 -7.80
CA THR A 126 -1.03 2.84 -6.94
C THR A 126 -0.14 2.65 -5.71
N GLY A 127 -0.16 1.48 -5.07
CA GLY A 127 0.76 1.16 -3.96
C GLY A 127 2.23 1.26 -4.34
N VAL A 128 2.63 0.68 -5.49
CA VAL A 128 3.99 0.79 -6.02
C VAL A 128 4.34 2.25 -6.33
N MET A 129 3.42 2.97 -6.97
CA MET A 129 3.64 4.38 -7.31
C MET A 129 3.79 5.27 -6.08
N VAL A 130 3.12 4.98 -4.96
CA VAL A 130 3.32 5.73 -3.70
C VAL A 130 4.77 5.62 -3.25
N VAL A 131 5.30 4.39 -3.19
CA VAL A 131 6.68 4.15 -2.75
C VAL A 131 7.68 4.82 -3.70
N VAL A 132 7.49 4.68 -5.01
CA VAL A 132 8.34 5.34 -6.02
C VAL A 132 8.28 6.87 -5.89
N SER A 133 7.08 7.43 -5.69
CA SER A 133 6.91 8.88 -5.54
C SER A 133 7.65 9.40 -4.31
N ILE A 134 7.57 8.68 -3.19
CA ILE A 134 8.28 9.04 -1.95
C ILE A 134 9.80 8.96 -2.16
N CYS A 135 10.29 7.89 -2.76
CA CYS A 135 11.71 7.73 -3.10
C CYS A 135 12.22 8.88 -3.98
N LEU A 136 11.44 9.30 -4.98
CA LEU A 136 11.81 10.42 -5.85
C LEU A 136 11.76 11.76 -5.11
N ILE A 137 10.73 12.02 -4.30
CA ILE A 137 10.68 13.24 -3.47
C ILE A 137 11.92 13.34 -2.58
N LEU A 138 12.40 12.21 -2.03
CA LEU A 138 13.60 12.18 -1.21
C LEU A 138 14.90 12.45 -1.98
N LEU A 139 14.97 12.02 -3.25
CA LEU A 139 16.17 12.16 -4.09
C LEU A 139 16.23 13.51 -4.84
N THR A 140 15.11 13.96 -5.39
CA THR A 140 15.03 15.12 -6.28
C THR A 140 14.43 16.35 -5.62
N GLY A 141 13.70 16.18 -4.51
CA GLY A 141 12.96 17.26 -3.86
C GLY A 141 11.79 17.80 -4.70
N THR A 142 11.39 17.10 -5.78
CA THR A 142 10.34 17.55 -6.71
C THR A 142 9.09 16.70 -6.59
N GLY A 143 7.93 17.36 -6.65
CA GLY A 143 6.60 16.71 -6.59
C GLY A 143 6.08 16.19 -7.93
N LEU A 144 6.92 16.03 -8.96
CA LEU A 144 6.48 15.73 -10.33
C LEU A 144 5.60 14.47 -10.42
N PHE A 145 5.99 13.42 -9.70
CA PHE A 145 5.27 12.15 -9.69
C PHE A 145 4.00 12.16 -8.83
N VAL A 146 3.83 13.15 -7.94
CA VAL A 146 2.63 13.28 -7.10
C VAL A 146 1.40 13.56 -7.96
N ALA A 147 1.53 14.39 -8.99
CA ALA A 147 0.45 14.64 -9.94
C ALA A 147 -0.01 13.35 -10.64
N LEU A 148 0.95 12.58 -11.17
CA LEU A 148 0.68 11.32 -11.86
C LEU A 148 0.07 10.29 -10.91
N LEU A 149 0.59 10.20 -9.68
CA LEU A 149 0.07 9.35 -8.62
C LEU A 149 -1.41 9.65 -8.33
N VAL A 150 -1.77 10.92 -8.20
CA VAL A 150 -3.17 11.32 -7.93
C VAL A 150 -4.09 10.98 -9.10
N ILE A 151 -3.63 11.17 -10.35
CA ILE A 151 -4.42 10.80 -11.53
C ILE A 151 -4.66 9.29 -11.56
N VAL A 152 -3.61 8.48 -11.41
CA VAL A 152 -3.72 7.01 -11.40
C VAL A 152 -4.54 6.54 -10.21
N GLY A 153 -4.39 7.18 -9.04
CA GLY A 153 -5.17 6.92 -7.84
C GLY A 153 -6.67 7.17 -8.03
N LEU A 154 -7.03 8.27 -8.68
CA LEU A 154 -8.42 8.58 -9.01
C LEU A 154 -9.00 7.55 -9.99
N LEU A 155 -8.26 7.21 -11.05
CA LEU A 155 -8.69 6.19 -12.01
C LEU A 155 -8.90 4.82 -11.34
N SER A 156 -7.98 4.41 -10.46
CA SER A 156 -8.10 3.16 -9.70
C SER A 156 -9.29 3.18 -8.75
N ALA A 157 -9.55 4.30 -8.07
CA ALA A 157 -10.68 4.42 -7.15
C ALA A 157 -12.02 4.39 -7.89
N LEU A 158 -12.08 5.01 -9.08
CA LEU A 158 -13.24 4.95 -9.97
C LEU A 158 -13.46 3.55 -10.52
N GLU A 159 -12.40 2.84 -10.93
CA GLU A 159 -12.48 1.44 -11.36
C GLU A 159 -13.12 0.57 -10.26
N GLU A 160 -12.68 0.72 -9.01
CA GLU A 160 -13.20 -0.02 -7.87
C GLU A 160 -14.68 0.30 -7.60
N LEU A 161 -15.05 1.59 -7.67
CA LEU A 161 -16.45 2.02 -7.51
C LEU A 161 -17.35 1.44 -8.60
N LEU A 162 -16.90 1.48 -9.87
CA LEU A 162 -17.65 0.96 -11.00
C LEU A 162 -17.90 -0.55 -10.88
N ILE A 163 -16.86 -1.31 -10.48
CA ILE A 163 -16.99 -2.75 -10.25
C ILE A 163 -18.06 -3.03 -9.17
N MET A 164 -18.00 -2.33 -8.04
CA MET A 164 -18.99 -2.54 -6.97
C MET A 164 -20.40 -2.04 -7.33
N SER A 165 -20.50 -1.02 -8.19
CA SER A 165 -21.79 -0.49 -8.65
C SER A 165 -22.42 -1.32 -9.76
N ILE A 166 -21.67 -2.10 -10.51
CA ILE A 166 -22.21 -2.96 -11.58
C ILE A 166 -22.51 -4.37 -11.05
N PHE A 167 -21.62 -4.96 -10.26
CA PHE A 167 -21.70 -6.38 -9.87
C PHE A 167 -22.24 -6.59 -8.45
N LYS A 168 -23.27 -7.44 -8.32
CA LYS A 168 -23.97 -7.76 -7.06
C LYS A 168 -23.21 -8.80 -6.20
N GLU A 169 -22.31 -9.57 -6.82
CA GLU A 169 -21.39 -10.49 -6.15
C GLU A 169 -19.99 -10.37 -6.76
N PRO A 170 -19.21 -9.35 -6.36
CA PRO A 170 -17.85 -9.20 -6.84
C PRO A 170 -16.99 -10.27 -6.19
N ASP A 171 -16.66 -11.29 -6.97
CA ASP A 171 -15.77 -12.36 -6.55
C ASP A 171 -14.38 -11.75 -6.21
N THR A 172 -13.90 -12.02 -4.99
CA THR A 172 -12.66 -11.46 -4.38
C THR A 172 -11.39 -11.61 -5.22
N ASN A 173 -11.43 -12.48 -6.24
CA ASN A 173 -10.34 -12.71 -7.21
C ASN A 173 -10.47 -11.93 -8.53
N THR A 174 -11.39 -10.96 -8.66
CA THR A 174 -11.50 -10.11 -9.86
C THR A 174 -10.25 -9.23 -9.99
N ARG A 175 -9.39 -9.57 -10.95
CA ARG A 175 -8.06 -8.96 -11.09
C ARG A 175 -8.10 -7.61 -11.83
N SER A 176 -9.03 -7.42 -12.76
CA SER A 176 -9.37 -6.14 -13.45
C SER A 176 -10.69 -6.30 -14.23
N ILE A 177 -11.33 -5.19 -14.63
CA ILE A 177 -12.51 -5.13 -15.51
C ILE A 177 -12.36 -6.04 -16.75
N PHE A 178 -11.16 -6.19 -17.29
CA PHE A 178 -10.91 -6.95 -18.52
C PHE A 178 -10.66 -8.45 -18.33
N GLN A 179 -10.55 -8.94 -17.10
CA GLN A 179 -10.30 -10.35 -16.81
C GLN A 179 -11.33 -10.88 -15.81
N ARG A 180 -12.57 -11.11 -16.25
CA ARG A 180 -13.24 -12.35 -15.81
C ARG A 180 -14.28 -12.90 -16.77
N ARG A 181 -14.17 -14.23 -16.91
CA ARG A 181 -14.97 -15.17 -17.70
C ARG A 181 -16.47 -15.04 -17.38
N PRO A 182 -17.36 -15.30 -18.36
CA PRO A 182 -18.77 -15.54 -18.06
C PRO A 182 -18.87 -16.67 -17.03
N ALA A 183 -19.72 -16.47 -16.03
CA ALA A 183 -20.11 -17.55 -15.12
C ALA A 183 -20.89 -18.57 -15.94
N ASP A 184 -20.36 -19.79 -16.02
CA ASP A 184 -21.14 -20.98 -16.37
C ASP A 184 -21.97 -21.41 -15.15
#